data_AF-A0A7S4ZUP1-F1
#
_entry.id   AF-A0A7S4ZUP1-F1
#
_cell.length_a   1.000
_cell.length_b   1.000
_cell.length_c   1.000
_cell.angle_alpha   90.00
_cell.angle_beta   90.00
_cell.angle_gamma   90.00
#
_symmetry.space_group_name_H-M   'P 1'
#
loop_
_entity.id
_entity.type
_entity.pdbx_description
1 polymer ?
#
loop_
_entity_poly.entity_id
_entity_poly.type
_entity_poly.pdbx_seq_one_letter_code
_entity_poly.pdbx_strand_id
1 'polypeptide(L)'
;MIDETEALSKTLLWTTGMVLQSNPEDRQRIALAYQEALELVVSIPKDNGDASPRIVACFERSDAYRAANDIACVGWTLMALQERMNERNLRDWRKIRKVIIHTVKLLPLPKPTVH
;
A
#
# COMPACT_ATOMS: atom_id res chain seq x y z
N MET A 1 -9.58 -7.65 -21.51
CA MET A 1 -9.94 -7.14 -20.17
C MET A 1 -8.83 -7.61 -19.25
N ILE A 2 -7.96 -6.72 -18.79
CA ILE A 2 -6.93 -7.10 -17.81
C ILE A 2 -7.70 -7.46 -16.54
N ASP A 3 -7.50 -8.67 -16.01
CA ASP A 3 -8.07 -9.04 -14.73
C ASP A 3 -7.42 -8.14 -13.67
N GLU A 4 -8.20 -7.25 -13.07
CA GLU A 4 -7.74 -6.31 -12.05
C GLU A 4 -7.03 -7.05 -10.91
N THR A 5 -7.51 -8.24 -10.55
CA THR A 5 -6.89 -9.11 -9.55
C THR A 5 -5.50 -9.56 -9.99
N GLU A 6 -5.28 -9.85 -11.27
CA GLU A 6 -3.97 -10.20 -11.81
C GLU A 6 -3.00 -9.01 -11.75
N ALA A 7 -3.45 -7.82 -12.15
CA ALA A 7 -2.65 -6.60 -12.08
C ALA A 7 -2.26 -6.24 -10.65
N LEU A 8 -3.20 -6.35 -9.71
CA LEU A 8 -2.95 -6.13 -8.28
C LEU A 8 -2.01 -7.20 -7.71
N SER A 9 -2.13 -8.45 -8.14
CA SER A 9 -1.24 -9.53 -7.71
C SER A 9 0.20 -9.31 -8.17
N LYS A 10 0.41 -8.87 -9.42
CA LYS A 10 1.74 -8.48 -9.94
C LYS A 10 2.33 -7.31 -9.16
N THR A 11 1.50 -6.29 -8.90
CA THR A 11 1.91 -5.12 -8.11
C THR A 11 2.31 -5.53 -6.69
N LEU A 12 1.53 -6.40 -6.04
CA LEU A 12 1.82 -6.89 -4.70
C LEU A 12 3.09 -7.75 -4.66
N LEU A 13 3.31 -8.59 -5.68
CA LEU A 13 4.54 -9.39 -5.80
C LEU A 13 5.77 -8.48 -5.91
N TRP A 14 5.72 -7.47 -6.79
CA TRP A 14 6.79 -6.48 -6.92
C TRP A 14 7.04 -5.74 -5.60
N THR A 15 5.98 -5.24 -4.97
CA THR A 15 6.04 -4.48 -3.71
C THR A 15 6.65 -5.32 -2.58
N THR A 16 6.23 -6.58 -2.46
CA THR A 16 6.75 -7.52 -1.46
C THR A 16 8.22 -7.85 -1.73
N GLY A 17 8.58 -8.05 -3.01
CA GLY A 17 9.97 -8.24 -3.42
C GLY A 17 10.87 -7.06 -3.00
N MET A 18 10.39 -5.82 -3.21
CA MET A 18 11.12 -4.63 -2.81
C MET A 18 11.34 -4.55 -1.30
N VAL A 19 10.32 -4.80 -0.50
CA VAL A 19 10.46 -4.83 0.97
C VAL A 19 11.47 -5.90 1.41
N LEU A 20 11.40 -7.10 0.84
CA LEU A 20 12.30 -8.21 1.21
C LEU A 20 13.76 -7.93 0.85
N GLN A 21 14.01 -7.32 -0.31
CA GLN A 21 15.36 -7.02 -0.80
C GLN A 21 15.95 -5.74 -0.19
N SER A 22 15.11 -4.87 0.37
CA SER A 22 15.54 -3.61 0.99
C SER A 22 16.40 -3.85 2.24
N ASN A 23 17.42 -3.00 2.40
CA ASN A 23 18.21 -2.92 3.63
C ASN A 23 17.36 -2.27 4.77
N PRO A 24 17.85 -2.27 6.03
CA PRO A 24 17.10 -1.70 7.15
C PRO A 24 16.73 -0.22 6.99
N GLU A 25 17.60 0.61 6.39
CA GLU A 25 17.32 2.04 6.16
C GLU A 25 16.21 2.25 5.14
N ASP A 26 16.24 1.49 4.04
CA ASP A 26 15.21 1.54 3.02
C ASP A 26 13.88 1.01 3.56
N ARG A 27 13.89 -0.05 4.36
CA ARG A 27 12.68 -0.52 5.06
C ARG A 27 12.11 0.54 6.01
N GLN A 28 12.96 1.34 6.65
CA GLN A 28 12.53 2.47 7.47
C GLN A 28 11.87 3.55 6.61
N ARG A 29 12.45 3.91 5.46
CA ARG A 29 11.83 4.87 4.51
C ARG A 29 10.47 4.38 4.01
N ILE A 30 10.37 3.10 3.66
CA ILE A 30 9.11 2.46 3.24
C ILE A 30 8.09 2.51 4.38
N ALA A 31 8.51 2.24 5.62
CA ALA A 31 7.65 2.30 6.80
C ALA A 31 7.09 3.71 7.02
N LEU A 32 7.94 4.73 6.98
CA LEU A 32 7.54 6.14 7.13
C LEU A 32 6.53 6.55 6.06
N ALA A 33 6.83 6.24 4.79
CA ALA A 33 5.93 6.52 3.68
C ALA A 33 4.58 5.80 3.82
N TYR A 34 4.57 4.57 4.32
CA TYR A 34 3.32 3.84 4.61
C TYR A 34 2.51 4.51 5.73
N GLN A 35 3.17 5.05 6.76
CA GLN A 35 2.49 5.79 7.83
C GLN A 35 1.91 7.12 7.35
N GLU A 36 2.67 7.89 6.58
CA GLU A 36 2.19 9.13 5.96
C GLU A 36 0.98 8.85 5.05
N ALA A 37 1.03 7.75 4.30
CA ALA A 37 -0.09 7.32 3.47
C ALA A 37 -1.32 6.96 4.29
N LEU A 38 -1.15 6.29 5.43
CA LEU A 38 -2.25 5.97 6.35
C LEU A 38 -2.89 7.25 6.90
N GLU A 39 -2.09 8.22 7.36
CA GLU A 39 -2.58 9.50 7.86
C GLU A 39 -3.36 10.27 6.78
N LEU A 40 -2.84 10.31 5.55
CA LEU A 40 -3.52 10.92 4.42
C LEU A 40 -4.87 10.25 4.14
N VAL A 41 -4.90 8.92 4.05
CA VAL A 41 -6.13 8.16 3.77
C VAL A 41 -7.19 8.35 4.86
N VAL A 42 -6.78 8.46 6.13
CA VAL A 42 -7.69 8.75 7.24
C VAL A 42 -8.30 10.15 7.10
N SER A 43 -7.53 11.13 6.64
CA SER A 43 -7.99 12.50 6.43
C SER A 43 -9.00 12.66 5.27
N ILE A 44 -8.97 11.76 4.28
CA ILE A 44 -9.86 11.81 3.11
C ILE A 44 -11.17 11.07 3.45
N PRO A 45 -12.35 11.73 3.42
CA PRO A 45 -13.63 11.06 3.62
C PRO A 45 -13.80 9.90 2.64
N LYS A 46 -14.43 8.81 3.09
CA LYS A 46 -14.87 7.78 2.15
C LYS A 46 -16.04 8.38 1.37
N ASP A 47 -15.88 8.52 0.05
CA ASP A 47 -17.05 8.71 -0.79
C ASP A 47 -17.92 7.44 -0.69
N ASN A 48 -19.24 7.54 -0.87
CA ASN A 48 -20.28 6.57 -0.47
C ASN A 48 -20.13 5.13 -1.04
N GLY A 49 -19.08 4.41 -0.63
CA GLY A 49 -18.84 3.01 -0.96
C GLY A 49 -17.82 2.72 -2.07
N ASP A 50 -17.20 3.74 -2.68
CA ASP A 50 -16.21 3.55 -3.76
C ASP A 50 -14.86 4.11 -3.31
N ALA A 51 -13.81 3.30 -3.13
CA ALA A 51 -12.53 3.79 -2.61
C ALA A 51 -11.66 4.48 -3.68
N SER A 52 -12.29 5.16 -4.63
CA SER A 52 -11.60 5.87 -5.72
C SER A 52 -10.73 7.05 -5.22
N PRO A 53 -11.15 7.95 -4.31
CA PRO A 53 -10.34 9.13 -3.95
C PRO A 53 -9.07 8.81 -3.14
N ARG A 54 -9.17 7.84 -2.22
CA ARG A 54 -8.06 7.45 -1.34
C ARG A 54 -6.99 6.67 -2.11
N ILE A 55 -7.40 5.76 -2.98
CA ILE A 55 -6.50 4.97 -3.83
C ILE A 55 -5.77 5.89 -4.81
N VAL A 56 -6.48 6.81 -5.46
CA VAL A 56 -5.89 7.79 -6.40
C VAL A 56 -4.86 8.65 -5.68
N ALA A 57 -5.18 9.22 -4.53
CA ALA A 57 -4.24 10.05 -3.77
C ALA A 57 -2.96 9.28 -3.37
N CYS A 58 -3.07 8.00 -3.01
CA CYS A 58 -1.90 7.17 -2.75
C CYS A 58 -1.06 6.92 -4.01
N PHE A 59 -1.68 6.69 -5.17
CA PHE A 59 -0.96 6.49 -6.42
C PHE A 59 -0.27 7.76 -6.92
N GLU A 60 -0.91 8.93 -6.83
CA GLU A 60 -0.28 10.20 -7.18
C GLU A 60 1.01 10.46 -6.39
N ARG A 61 0.98 10.16 -5.08
CA ARG A 61 2.17 10.24 -4.23
C ARG A 61 3.20 9.18 -4.61
N SER A 62 2.78 7.95 -4.83
CA SER A 62 3.67 6.86 -5.25
C SER A 62 4.41 7.21 -6.55
N ASP A 63 3.71 7.76 -7.55
CA ASP A 63 4.28 8.14 -8.83
C ASP A 63 5.28 9.28 -8.70
N ALA A 64 5.05 10.25 -7.80
CA ALA A 64 6.02 11.30 -7.50
C ALA A 64 7.32 10.73 -6.91
N TYR A 65 7.23 9.82 -5.94
CA TYR A 65 8.42 9.14 -5.40
C TYR A 65 9.09 8.24 -6.43
N ARG A 66 8.33 7.54 -7.28
CA ARG A 66 8.86 6.69 -8.35
C ARG A 66 9.62 7.52 -9.39
N ALA A 67 9.10 8.69 -9.76
CA ALA A 67 9.78 9.62 -10.67
C ALA A 67 11.11 10.13 -10.09
N ALA A 68 11.20 10.24 -8.75
CA ALA A 68 12.43 10.57 -8.03
C ALA A 68 13.34 9.34 -7.76
N ASN A 69 12.97 8.14 -8.22
CA ASN A 69 13.63 6.87 -7.91
C ASN A 69 13.78 6.62 -6.39
N ASP A 70 12.79 7.03 -5.61
CA ASP A 70 12.73 6.89 -4.16
C ASP A 70 11.93 5.65 -3.76
N ILE A 71 12.52 4.83 -2.89
CA ILE A 71 11.93 3.59 -2.37
C ILE A 71 10.66 3.85 -1.53
N ALA A 72 10.44 5.08 -1.06
CA ALA A 72 9.21 5.49 -0.40
C ALA A 72 7.95 5.19 -1.23
N CYS A 73 8.04 5.14 -2.56
CA CYS A 73 6.92 4.76 -3.44
C CYS A 73 6.30 3.39 -3.06
N VAL A 74 7.10 2.47 -2.51
CA VAL A 74 6.65 1.15 -2.06
C VAL A 74 5.66 1.27 -0.90
N GLY A 75 5.90 2.21 0.03
CA GLY A 75 5.01 2.45 1.18
C GLY A 75 3.64 2.99 0.74
N TRP A 76 3.63 3.96 -0.17
CA TRP A 76 2.42 4.50 -0.78
C TRP A 76 1.65 3.45 -1.58
N THR A 77 2.36 2.60 -2.33
CA THR A 77 1.77 1.49 -3.08
C THR A 77 1.12 0.45 -2.16
N LEU A 78 1.75 0.10 -1.03
CA LEU A 78 1.16 -0.80 -0.03
C LEU A 78 -0.15 -0.27 0.54
N MET A 79 -0.22 1.04 0.82
CA MET A 79 -1.44 1.66 1.34
C MET A 79 -2.56 1.68 0.30
N ALA A 80 -2.25 1.99 -0.96
CA ALA A 80 -3.20 1.93 -2.07
C ALA A 80 -3.79 0.52 -2.24
N LEU A 81 -2.94 -0.51 -2.20
CA LEU A 81 -3.37 -1.92 -2.25
C LEU A 81 -4.26 -2.28 -1.06
N GLN A 82 -3.94 -1.78 0.14
CA GLN A 82 -4.76 -2.02 1.32
C GLN A 82 -6.15 -1.39 1.20
N GLU A 83 -6.26 -0.14 0.73
CA GLU A 83 -7.56 0.50 0.52
C GLU A 83 -8.39 -0.23 -0.54
N ARG A 84 -7.77 -0.67 -1.64
CA ARG A 84 -8.47 -1.46 -2.65
C ARG A 84 -9.01 -2.78 -2.08
N MET A 85 -8.22 -3.46 -1.25
CA MET A 85 -8.68 -4.69 -0.59
C MET A 85 -9.76 -4.44 0.48
N ASN A 86 -9.86 -3.21 1.01
CA ASN A 86 -10.89 -2.84 1.97
C ASN A 86 -12.29 -2.67 1.35
N GLU A 87 -12.39 -2.52 0.03
CA GLU A 87 -13.66 -2.55 -0.70
C GLU A 87 -14.29 -3.96 -0.79
N ARG A 88 -13.48 -5.02 -0.66
CA ARG A 88 -13.93 -6.43 -0.54
C ARG A 88 -14.80 -6.95 -1.70
N ASN A 89 -14.75 -6.29 -2.85
CA ASN A 89 -15.53 -6.61 -4.05
C ASN A 89 -14.73 -7.42 -5.11
N LEU A 90 -13.43 -7.66 -4.89
CA LEU A 90 -12.55 -8.42 -5.80
C LEU A 90 -12.50 -9.91 -5.51
N ARG A 91 -12.31 -10.72 -6.54
CA ARG A 91 -12.02 -12.16 -6.35
C ARG A 91 -10.74 -12.33 -5.53
N ASP A 92 -10.73 -13.29 -4.61
CA ASP A 92 -9.57 -13.62 -3.77
C ASP A 92 -9.04 -12.47 -2.89
N TRP A 93 -9.81 -11.38 -2.70
CA TRP A 93 -9.41 -10.21 -1.89
C TRP A 93 -8.86 -10.56 -0.51
N ARG A 94 -9.39 -11.61 0.13
CA ARG A 94 -8.93 -12.10 1.44
C ARG A 94 -7.49 -12.63 1.41
N LYS A 95 -7.12 -13.34 0.35
CA LYS A 95 -5.77 -13.90 0.18
C LYS A 95 -4.77 -12.77 -0.06
N ILE A 96 -5.12 -11.84 -0.94
CA ILE A 96 -4.30 -10.65 -1.24
C ILE A 96 -4.12 -9.80 0.02
N ARG A 97 -5.20 -9.52 0.75
CA ARG A 97 -5.15 -8.78 2.02
C ARG A 97 -4.24 -9.45 3.05
N LYS A 98 -4.24 -10.78 3.14
CA LYS A 98 -3.34 -11.51 4.05
C LYS A 98 -1.86 -11.30 3.69
N VAL A 99 -1.53 -11.33 2.40
CA VAL A 99 -0.17 -11.07 1.94
C VAL A 99 0.25 -9.63 2.25
N ILE A 100 -0.61 -8.63 1.98
CA ILE A 100 -0.36 -7.23 2.34
C ILE A 100 -0.06 -7.10 3.85
N ILE A 101 -0.90 -7.69 4.71
CA ILE A 101 -0.69 -7.64 6.17
C ILE A 101 0.66 -8.26 6.56
N HIS A 102 1.07 -9.37 5.93
CA HIS A 102 2.38 -9.96 6.18
C HIS A 102 3.53 -9.07 5.69
N THR A 103 3.41 -8.47 4.51
CA THR A 103 4.43 -7.55 3.98
C THR A 103 4.58 -6.32 4.88
N VAL A 104 3.47 -5.75 5.36
CA VAL A 104 3.47 -4.62 6.30
C VAL A 104 4.14 -4.99 7.63
N LYS A 105 3.96 -6.22 8.13
CA LYS A 105 4.64 -6.71 9.36
C LYS A 105 6.16 -6.83 9.23
N LEU A 106 6.71 -6.84 8.02
CA LEU A 106 8.16 -6.85 7.79
C LEU A 106 8.78 -5.45 7.90
N LEU A 107 7.95 -4.41 7.90
CA LEU A 107 8.40 -3.04 8.06
C LEU A 107 8.62 -2.72 9.55
N PRO A 108 9.62 -1.89 9.89
CA PRO A 108 9.87 -1.41 11.25
C PRO A 108 8.82 -0.36 11.69
N LEU A 109 7.54 -0.70 11.58
CA LEU A 109 6.45 0.17 11.98
C LEU A 109 6.32 0.15 13.52
N PRO A 110 6.10 1.31 14.17
CA PRO A 110 5.68 1.32 15.55
C PRO A 110 4.37 0.53 15.68
N LYS A 111 4.22 -0.24 16.76
CA LYS A 111 2.99 -1.00 17.03
C LYS A 111 1.80 -0.04 16.93
N PRO A 112 0.70 -0.41 16.24
CA PRO A 112 -0.47 0.43 16.18
C PRO A 112 -0.91 0.76 17.60
N THR A 113 -0.89 2.03 17.97
CA THR A 113 -1.45 2.51 19.22
C THR A 113 -2.95 2.26 19.13
N VAL A 114 -3.41 1.22 19.83
CA VAL A 114 -4.84 0.96 20.00
C VAL A 114 -5.34 2.11 20.88
N HIS A 115 -6.01 3.09 20.27
CA HIS A 115 -6.78 4.11 20.98
C HIS A 115 -8.21 3.63 21.14
#